data_AF-F2LSD4-F1
#
_entry.id   AF-F2LSD4-F1
#
_cell.length_a   1.000
_cell.length_b   1.000
_cell.length_c   1.000
_cell.angle_alpha   90.00
_cell.angle_beta   90.00
_cell.angle_gamma   90.00
#
_symmetry.space_group_name_H-M   'P 1'
#
loop_
_entity.id
_entity.type
_entity.pdbx_description
1 polymer ?
#
loop_
_entity_poly.entity_id
_entity_poly.type
_entity_poly.pdbx_seq_one_letter_code
_entity_poly.pdbx_strand_id
1 'polypeptide(L)'
;MLVSAEQQSAHGNSAAPSANAVQWLATGERGISSETIFTVLTGLQLVDEDEMSHPLDGWDFRRCCLLLDSCPELAARFDGMSSVSPEWKVLICSWYSIFAVMNSENPQWRDHAGTLDRTHQNITDVLRDAA
;
A
#
# COMPACT_ATOMS: atom_id res chain seq x y z
N MET A 1 -36.70 33.70 -1.63
CA MET A 1 -36.31 33.19 -0.29
C MET A 1 -35.32 32.07 -0.56
N LEU A 2 -34.03 32.34 -0.41
CA LEU A 2 -32.92 31.44 -0.75
C LEU A 2 -32.86 30.31 0.28
N VAL A 3 -32.88 29.06 -0.17
CA VAL A 3 -32.50 27.91 0.66
C VAL A 3 -31.07 27.58 0.29
N SER A 4 -30.14 28.01 1.13
CA SER A 4 -28.73 27.64 1.06
C SER A 4 -28.60 26.16 1.47
N ALA A 5 -28.10 25.33 0.57
CA ALA A 5 -27.58 24.02 0.92
C ALA A 5 -26.05 24.12 0.85
N GLU A 6 -25.42 24.34 2.00
CA GLU A 6 -23.98 24.20 2.16
C GLU A 6 -23.62 22.73 1.98
N GLN A 7 -22.90 22.41 0.89
CA GLN A 7 -22.19 21.14 0.78
C GLN A 7 -20.99 21.20 1.71
N GLN A 8 -21.07 20.50 2.84
CA GLN A 8 -19.91 20.20 3.68
C GLN A 8 -19.10 19.08 3.01
N SER A 9 -18.03 19.45 2.31
CA SER A 9 -16.96 18.51 1.98
C SER A 9 -16.12 18.28 3.24
N ALA A 10 -16.10 17.04 3.73
CA ALA A 10 -15.18 16.63 4.77
C ALA A 10 -13.76 16.52 4.20
N HIS A 11 -13.07 17.65 4.08
CA HIS A 11 -11.62 17.64 3.87
C HIS A 11 -10.96 17.52 5.24
N GLY A 12 -10.50 16.30 5.54
CA GLY A 12 -9.68 15.99 6.71
C GLY A 12 -8.48 16.92 6.79
N ASN A 13 -8.09 17.25 8.01
CA ASN A 13 -7.05 18.18 8.34
C ASN A 13 -5.67 17.64 7.91
N SER A 14 -5.27 17.83 6.64
CA SER A 14 -4.02 17.30 6.12
C SER A 14 -2.85 18.14 6.59
N ALA A 15 -2.11 17.65 7.58
CA ALA A 15 -0.74 18.09 7.80
C ALA A 15 0.05 17.89 6.50
N ALA A 16 0.98 18.80 6.21
CA ALA A 16 1.84 18.67 5.03
C ALA A 16 2.55 17.30 5.04
N PRO A 17 2.71 16.65 3.87
CA PRO A 17 3.40 15.37 3.78
C PRO A 17 4.83 15.49 4.33
N SER A 18 5.33 14.41 4.95
CA SER A 18 6.70 14.33 5.44
C SER A 18 7.70 14.49 4.29
N ALA A 19 8.96 14.81 4.61
CA ALA A 19 10.02 14.86 3.60
C ALA A 19 10.20 13.52 2.87
N ASN A 20 10.06 12.39 3.58
CA ASN A 20 10.12 11.04 3.01
C ASN A 20 8.96 10.78 2.04
N ALA A 21 7.74 11.15 2.44
CA ALA A 21 6.55 11.04 1.60
C ALA A 21 6.68 11.90 0.33
N VAL A 22 7.16 13.13 0.45
CA VAL A 22 7.46 14.01 -0.70
C VAL A 22 8.51 13.38 -1.61
N GLN A 23 9.59 12.83 -1.05
CA GLN A 23 10.63 12.17 -1.83
C GLN A 23 10.11 10.93 -2.56
N TRP A 24 9.31 10.10 -1.89
CA TRP A 24 8.70 8.92 -2.50
C TRP A 24 7.73 9.31 -3.62
N LEU A 25 6.93 10.37 -3.45
CA LEU A 25 6.09 10.91 -4.53
C LEU A 25 6.91 11.35 -5.74
N ALA A 26 8.09 11.93 -5.51
CA ALA A 26 8.95 12.45 -6.57
C ALA A 26 9.72 11.36 -7.32
N THR A 27 10.21 10.33 -6.63
CA THR A 27 11.19 9.38 -7.21
C THR A 27 10.91 7.90 -6.90
N GLY A 28 9.90 7.60 -6.09
CA GLY A 28 9.58 6.22 -5.71
C GLY A 28 9.09 5.38 -6.87
N GLU A 29 9.34 4.08 -6.83
CA GLU A 29 8.66 3.13 -7.69
C GLU A 29 7.21 2.96 -7.19
N ARG A 30 6.24 3.24 -8.06
CA ARG A 30 4.81 3.30 -7.70
C ARG A 30 3.95 2.31 -8.50
N GLY A 31 2.79 2.03 -7.92
CA GLY A 31 1.71 1.23 -8.49
C GLY A 31 0.49 1.35 -7.57
N ILE A 32 -0.69 0.99 -8.10
CA ILE A 32 -1.99 1.24 -7.44
C ILE A 32 -2.01 0.74 -5.98
N SER A 33 -1.48 -0.44 -5.70
CA SER A 33 -1.45 -1.00 -4.34
C SER A 33 -0.61 -0.17 -3.35
N SER A 34 0.56 0.32 -3.78
CA SER A 34 1.39 1.23 -2.98
C SER A 34 0.77 2.63 -2.84
N GLU A 35 0.11 3.13 -3.88
CA GLU A 35 -0.61 4.41 -3.85
C GLU A 35 -1.89 4.33 -3.01
N THR A 36 -2.50 3.15 -2.91
CA THR A 36 -3.60 2.85 -1.99
C THR A 36 -3.11 2.98 -0.54
N ILE A 37 -1.97 2.37 -0.18
CA ILE A 37 -1.36 2.54 1.16
C ILE A 37 -1.13 4.03 1.44
N PHE A 38 -0.51 4.75 0.48
CA PHE A 38 -0.22 6.16 0.66
C PHE A 38 -1.49 6.99 0.87
N THR A 39 -2.49 6.80 0.02
CA THR A 39 -3.77 7.52 0.06
C THR A 39 -4.47 7.31 1.40
N VAL A 40 -4.62 6.05 1.83
CA VAL A 40 -5.29 5.69 3.08
C VAL A 40 -4.55 6.26 4.31
N LEU A 41 -3.22 6.12 4.36
CA LEU A 41 -2.45 6.49 5.56
C LEU A 41 -2.11 7.98 5.64
N THR A 42 -2.15 8.71 4.52
CA THR A 42 -1.87 10.16 4.51
C THR A 42 -3.12 11.02 4.35
N GLY A 43 -4.20 10.47 3.79
CA GLY A 43 -5.38 11.23 3.36
C GLY A 43 -5.15 12.06 2.08
N LEU A 44 -4.01 11.90 1.41
CA LEU A 44 -3.73 12.56 0.12
C LEU A 44 -4.17 11.65 -1.02
N GLN A 45 -5.17 12.09 -1.78
CA GLN A 45 -5.75 11.31 -2.87
C GLN A 45 -4.74 11.12 -4.02
N LEU A 46 -4.22 9.89 -4.18
CA LEU A 46 -3.45 9.47 -5.36
C LEU A 46 -4.22 8.51 -6.27
N VAL A 47 -5.14 7.75 -5.69
CA VAL A 47 -6.03 6.80 -6.38
C VAL A 47 -7.45 7.06 -5.92
N ASP A 48 -8.41 6.89 -6.82
CA ASP A 48 -9.82 6.99 -6.48
C ASP A 48 -10.29 5.78 -5.67
N GLU A 49 -11.34 5.94 -4.86
CA GLU A 49 -11.82 4.88 -3.95
C GLU A 49 -12.20 3.59 -4.69
N ASP A 50 -12.73 3.71 -5.91
CA ASP A 50 -13.10 2.59 -6.78
C ASP A 50 -11.91 1.96 -7.52
N GLU A 51 -10.76 2.64 -7.55
CA GLU A 51 -9.51 2.13 -8.11
C GLU A 51 -8.58 1.54 -7.04
N MET A 52 -8.88 1.74 -5.75
CA MET A 52 -8.08 1.21 -4.65
C MET A 52 -7.91 -0.30 -4.78
N SER A 53 -6.67 -0.74 -4.61
CA SER A 53 -6.30 -2.15 -4.79
C SER A 53 -5.29 -2.60 -3.74
N HIS A 54 -5.08 -3.91 -3.69
CA HIS A 54 -4.10 -4.59 -2.85
C HIS A 54 -3.03 -5.21 -3.75
N PRO A 55 -1.86 -5.62 -3.22
CA PRO A 55 -0.86 -6.29 -4.05
C PRO A 55 -1.40 -7.62 -4.59
N LEU A 56 -1.46 -7.74 -5.92
CA LEU A 56 -1.94 -8.93 -6.62
C LEU A 56 -0.80 -9.90 -6.96
N ASP A 57 0.42 -9.38 -7.09
CA ASP A 57 1.61 -10.15 -7.38
C ASP A 57 2.83 -9.74 -6.53
N GLY A 58 3.93 -10.45 -6.74
CA GLY A 58 5.18 -10.18 -6.02
C GLY A 58 5.77 -8.80 -6.31
N TRP A 59 5.61 -8.26 -7.53
CA TRP A 59 6.11 -6.93 -7.89
C TRP A 59 5.28 -5.80 -7.29
N ASP A 60 3.96 -5.99 -7.17
CA ASP A 60 3.09 -5.11 -6.39
C ASP A 60 3.48 -5.09 -4.93
N PHE A 61 3.68 -6.27 -4.33
CA PHE A 61 4.11 -6.40 -2.94
C PHE A 61 5.48 -5.75 -2.71
N ARG A 62 6.43 -5.93 -3.64
CA ARG A 62 7.73 -5.27 -3.63
C ARG A 62 7.59 -3.74 -3.59
N ARG A 63 6.74 -3.16 -4.46
CA ARG A 63 6.50 -1.70 -4.48
C ARG A 63 5.90 -1.20 -3.17
N CYS A 64 5.00 -1.96 -2.57
CA CYS A 64 4.49 -1.66 -1.23
C CYS A 64 5.61 -1.69 -0.18
N CYS A 65 6.48 -2.70 -0.20
CA CYS A 65 7.63 -2.78 0.70
C CYS A 65 8.60 -1.60 0.53
N LEU A 66 8.88 -1.18 -0.72
CA LEU A 66 9.73 -0.02 -1.00
C LEU A 66 9.16 1.28 -0.44
N LEU A 67 7.84 1.48 -0.54
CA LEU A 67 7.16 2.61 0.09
C LEU A 67 7.39 2.60 1.60
N LEU A 68 7.14 1.47 2.27
CA LEU A 68 7.25 1.38 3.73
C LEU A 68 8.70 1.51 4.22
N ASP A 69 9.68 1.02 3.45
CA ASP A 69 11.11 1.20 3.72
C ASP A 69 11.52 2.68 3.59
N SER A 70 10.95 3.38 2.59
CA SER A 70 11.23 4.81 2.33
C SER A 70 10.52 5.75 3.30
N CYS A 71 9.35 5.35 3.84
CA CYS A 71 8.48 6.16 4.68
C CYS A 71 8.19 5.45 6.01
N PRO A 72 9.12 5.46 6.99
CA PRO A 72 8.94 4.78 8.28
C PRO A 72 7.70 5.23 9.07
N GLU A 73 7.24 6.47 8.88
CA GLU A 73 6.01 6.98 9.48
C GLU A 73 4.72 6.37 8.89
N LEU A 74 4.78 5.82 7.69
CA LEU A 74 3.71 5.01 7.11
C LEU A 74 3.83 3.57 7.60
N ALA A 75 5.04 3.02 7.66
CA ALA A 75 5.29 1.71 8.25
C ALA A 75 4.75 1.60 9.69
N ALA A 76 4.93 2.64 10.51
CA ALA A 76 4.41 2.70 11.88
C ALA A 76 2.87 2.66 11.98
N ARG A 77 2.16 2.98 10.90
CA ARG A 77 0.68 3.01 10.83
C ARG A 77 0.12 1.93 9.92
N PHE A 78 0.97 1.05 9.40
CA PHE A 78 0.65 0.13 8.32
C PHE A 78 -0.43 -0.89 8.69
N ASP A 79 -0.52 -1.28 9.96
CA ASP A 79 -1.59 -2.15 10.47
C ASP A 79 -3.00 -1.58 10.22
N GLY A 80 -3.14 -0.26 10.05
CA GLY A 80 -4.40 0.39 9.69
C GLY A 80 -4.97 -0.05 8.34
N MET A 81 -4.12 -0.57 7.44
CA MET A 81 -4.57 -1.11 6.15
C MET A 81 -5.52 -2.30 6.31
N SER A 82 -5.49 -3.01 7.44
CA SER A 82 -6.40 -4.13 7.72
C SER A 82 -7.89 -3.77 7.72
N SER A 83 -8.22 -2.48 7.79
CA SER A 83 -9.59 -1.97 7.73
C SER A 83 -10.04 -1.52 6.34
N VAL A 84 -9.17 -1.58 5.33
CA VAL A 84 -9.46 -1.13 3.96
C VAL A 84 -10.30 -2.14 3.20
N SER A 85 -9.93 -3.43 3.26
CA SER A 85 -10.68 -4.50 2.62
C SER A 85 -10.40 -5.86 3.29
N PRO A 86 -11.23 -6.90 3.02
CA PRO A 86 -10.93 -8.26 3.46
C PRO A 86 -9.56 -8.76 2.99
N GLU A 87 -9.16 -8.44 1.76
CA GLU A 87 -7.87 -8.83 1.18
C GLU A 87 -6.71 -8.14 1.92
N TRP A 88 -6.80 -6.83 2.16
CA TRP A 88 -5.80 -6.12 2.95
C TRP A 88 -5.70 -6.68 4.37
N LYS A 89 -6.81 -7.02 5.02
CA LYS A 89 -6.80 -7.65 6.34
C LYS A 89 -5.97 -8.95 6.34
N VAL A 90 -6.19 -9.79 5.35
CA VAL A 90 -5.51 -11.09 5.20
C VAL A 90 -4.03 -10.90 4.87
N LEU A 91 -3.70 -9.96 3.98
CA LEU A 91 -2.33 -9.62 3.62
C LEU A 91 -1.56 -9.04 4.81
N ILE A 92 -2.18 -8.18 5.61
CA ILE A 92 -1.55 -7.64 6.84
C ILE A 92 -1.23 -8.77 7.82
N CYS A 93 -2.17 -9.70 8.04
CA CYS A 93 -1.95 -10.87 8.90
C CYS A 93 -0.78 -11.75 8.41
N SER A 94 -0.54 -11.81 7.10
CA SER A 94 0.49 -12.65 6.47
C SER A 94 1.71 -11.86 5.99
N TRP A 95 1.81 -10.56 6.32
CA TRP A 95 2.76 -9.67 5.66
C TRP A 95 4.21 -10.13 5.82
N TYR A 96 4.59 -10.49 7.05
CA TYR A 96 5.94 -10.93 7.36
C TYR A 96 6.28 -12.30 6.76
N SER A 97 5.30 -13.21 6.61
CA SER A 97 5.56 -14.50 5.96
C SER A 97 5.76 -14.31 4.46
N ILE A 98 4.94 -13.49 3.80
CA ILE A 98 5.12 -13.12 2.38
C ILE A 98 6.47 -12.42 2.19
N PHE A 99 6.82 -11.47 3.06
CA PHE A 99 8.11 -10.79 3.02
C PHE A 99 9.28 -11.77 3.17
N ALA A 100 9.17 -12.76 4.07
CA ALA A 100 10.21 -13.77 4.24
C ALA A 100 10.40 -14.63 2.97
N VAL A 101 9.32 -14.96 2.26
CA VAL A 101 9.38 -15.62 0.95
C VAL A 101 10.08 -14.74 -0.06
N MET A 102 9.66 -13.47 -0.20
CA MET A 102 10.29 -12.51 -1.11
C MET A 102 11.78 -12.34 -0.84
N ASN A 103 12.17 -12.14 0.42
CA ASN A 103 13.56 -11.93 0.80
C ASN A 103 14.43 -13.18 0.59
N SER A 104 13.86 -14.38 0.74
CA SER A 104 14.52 -15.64 0.43
C SER A 104 14.61 -15.90 -1.09
N GLU A 105 13.59 -15.48 -1.83
CA GLU A 105 13.54 -15.61 -3.29
C GLU A 105 14.47 -14.65 -4.01
N ASN A 106 14.47 -13.40 -3.58
CA ASN A 106 15.29 -12.35 -4.12
C ASN A 106 15.86 -11.50 -2.98
N PRO A 107 17.04 -11.84 -2.44
CA PRO A 107 17.71 -11.03 -1.41
C PRO A 107 18.05 -9.61 -1.90
N GLN A 108 18.10 -9.40 -3.21
CA GLN A 108 18.30 -8.12 -3.88
C GLN A 108 16.98 -7.49 -4.34
N TRP A 109 15.84 -7.84 -3.71
CA TRP A 109 14.52 -7.34 -4.10
C TRP A 109 14.41 -5.82 -4.14
N ARG A 110 15.31 -5.06 -3.50
CA ARG A 110 15.35 -3.59 -3.66
C ARG A 110 15.71 -3.17 -5.08
N ASP A 111 16.51 -3.98 -5.77
CA ASP A 111 16.83 -3.79 -7.17
C ASP A 111 15.67 -4.28 -8.04
N HIS A 112 15.40 -3.60 -9.15
CA HIS A 112 14.38 -4.02 -10.11
C HIS A 112 14.94 -5.13 -11.02
N ALA A 113 15.28 -6.26 -10.42
CA ALA A 113 15.90 -7.41 -11.10
C ALA A 113 15.44 -8.73 -10.49
N GLY A 114 15.60 -9.83 -11.23
CA GLY A 114 15.23 -11.18 -10.79
C GLY A 114 13.75 -11.50 -11.02
N THR A 115 13.26 -12.52 -10.31
CA THR A 115 11.85 -12.97 -10.37
C THR A 115 11.25 -12.99 -8.97
N LEU A 116 9.92 -12.97 -8.90
CA LEU A 116 9.13 -12.99 -7.66
C LEU A 116 7.96 -13.97 -7.80
N ASP A 117 8.20 -15.11 -8.46
CA ASP A 117 7.16 -16.08 -8.81
C ASP A 117 6.65 -16.84 -7.58
N ARG A 118 7.55 -17.21 -6.66
CA ARG A 118 7.16 -17.84 -5.39
C ARG A 118 6.41 -16.86 -4.49
N THR A 119 6.84 -15.60 -4.50
CA THR A 119 6.16 -14.52 -3.79
C THR A 119 4.75 -14.30 -4.36
N HIS A 120 4.62 -14.23 -5.68
CA HIS A 120 3.32 -14.14 -6.35
C HIS A 120 2.40 -15.33 -6.01
N GLN A 121 2.93 -16.56 -6.09
CA GLN A 121 2.17 -17.75 -5.73
C GLN A 121 1.74 -17.70 -4.26
N ASN A 122 2.63 -17.29 -3.36
CA ASN A 122 2.32 -17.19 -1.93
C ASN A 122 1.23 -16.15 -1.63
N ILE A 123 1.25 -14.99 -2.29
CA ILE A 123 0.17 -14.00 -2.21
C ILE A 123 -1.15 -14.60 -2.69
N THR A 124 -1.12 -15.29 -3.83
CA THR A 124 -2.31 -15.94 -4.41
C THR A 124 -2.88 -17.02 -3.48
N ASP A 125 -2.04 -17.80 -2.80
CA ASP A 125 -2.47 -18.81 -1.84
C ASP A 125 -3.09 -18.16 -0.60
N VAL A 126 -2.45 -17.14 -0.04
CA VAL A 126 -2.93 -16.37 1.13
C VAL A 126 -4.31 -15.76 0.88
N LEU A 127 -4.53 -15.17 -0.31
CA LEU A 127 -5.81 -14.57 -0.67
C LEU A 127 -6.91 -15.62 -0.91
N ARG A 128 -6.55 -16.78 -1.46
CA ARG A 128 -7.50 -17.87 -1.73
C ARG A 128 -7.98 -18.55 -0.45
N ASP A 129 -7.08 -18.78 0.51
CA ASP A 129 -7.39 -19.49 1.76
C ASP A 129 -8.31 -18.68 2.70
N ALA A 130 -8.49 -17.39 2.41
CA ALA A 130 -9.35 -16.49 3.18
C ALA A 130 -10.75 -16.26 2.56
N ALA A 131 -11.00 -16.78 1.36
CA ALA A 131 -12.29 -16.69 0.65
C ALA A 131 -13.23 -17.85 1.02
#